data_AF-A0A166ZTZ9-F1
#
_entry.id   AF-A0A166ZTZ9-F1
#
_cell.length_a   1.000
_cell.length_b   1.000
_cell.length_c   1.000
_cell.angle_alpha   90.00
_cell.angle_beta   90.00
_cell.angle_gamma   90.00
#
_symmetry.space_group_name_H-M   'P 1'
#
loop_
_entity.id
_entity.type
_entity.pdbx_description
1 polymer ?
#
loop_
_entity_poly.entity_id
_entity_poly.type
_entity_poly.pdbx_seq_one_letter_code
_entity_poly.pdbx_strand_id
1 'polypeptide(L)'
;MEMATKFIDDLESVLASRAITFLVGPEKKAFHVNEKLVTSCSEIFKKMLASGMRESQEGVVELDEHEPRVFTSFINYTIYGNYEVPVARERHKSAMDGTDKEVLVVPDSEYDSLADHVLKQAALLANNRKSAPYIQYMELFVRQGDTGKLYGKPPGLLTNGKPDLEANFDLMVANRQFGEICAHHVKLYIFADKYDIGELRQLCLHRLHCSLVRAKLSDTGYELLFDAIAFTFEKTLPGDKIRKLFVQTCVADLGLVRLMPSYKDLCCQVPEVVYEIMMELPKYWDTHRNAVIDVASKFTG
;
A
#
# COMPACT_ATOMS: atom_id res chain seq x y z
N MET A 1 5.64 20.47 17.16
CA MET A 1 5.37 19.10 16.66
C MET A 1 6.69 18.58 16.12
N GLU A 2 7.47 17.90 16.96
CA GLU A 2 8.77 17.35 16.55
C GLU A 2 8.57 16.14 15.65
N MET A 3 9.23 16.16 14.49
CA MET A 3 9.39 15.03 13.60
C MET A 3 10.84 14.60 13.71
N ALA A 4 11.11 13.37 14.14
CA ALA A 4 12.44 12.78 14.01
C ALA A 4 12.72 12.59 12.52
N THR A 5 13.87 13.11 12.09
CA THR A 5 14.37 12.98 10.72
C THR A 5 14.97 11.59 10.53
N LYS A 6 14.88 11.04 9.31
CA LYS A 6 15.81 9.99 8.86
C LYS A 6 17.21 10.55 9.12
N PHE A 7 18.11 9.75 9.69
CA PHE A 7 19.47 10.23 9.91
C PHE A 7 20.08 10.52 8.54
N ILE A 8 20.15 11.79 8.17
CA ILE A 8 20.86 12.24 6.97
C ILE A 8 22.31 12.28 7.39
N ASP A 9 23.06 11.21 7.09
CA ASP A 9 24.45 11.01 7.51
C ASP A 9 25.35 12.23 7.24
N ASP A 10 25.04 13.01 6.21
CA ASP A 10 25.82 14.16 5.75
C ASP A 10 24.91 15.34 5.36
N LEU A 11 24.19 15.90 6.35
CA LEU A 11 23.25 17.01 6.14
C LEU A 11 23.91 18.24 5.50
N GLU A 12 25.13 18.59 5.92
CA GLU A 12 25.86 19.74 5.39
C GLU A 12 26.06 19.61 3.88
N SER A 13 26.49 18.45 3.41
CA SER A 13 26.63 18.22 1.97
C SER A 13 25.32 18.22 1.20
N VAL A 14 24.20 17.82 1.83
CA VAL A 14 22.88 17.89 1.20
C VAL A 14 22.49 19.34 0.99
N LEU A 15 22.68 20.18 2.01
CA LEU A 15 22.39 21.62 1.94
C LEU A 15 23.33 22.36 0.99
N ALA A 16 24.59 21.93 0.89
CA ALA A 16 25.58 22.53 -0.01
C ALA A 16 25.46 22.03 -1.47
N SER A 17 24.73 20.93 -1.70
CA SER A 17 24.52 20.42 -3.06
C SER A 17 23.62 21.33 -3.88
N ARG A 18 23.79 21.34 -5.21
CA ARG A 18 22.93 22.16 -6.09
C ARG A 18 21.47 21.71 -6.00
N ALA A 19 20.56 22.65 -6.24
CA ALA A 19 19.15 22.36 -6.37
C ALA A 19 18.83 21.85 -7.78
N ILE A 20 18.03 20.79 -7.86
CA ILE A 20 17.45 20.23 -9.09
C ILE A 20 15.97 20.60 -9.11
N THR A 21 15.47 20.99 -10.28
CA THR A 21 14.07 21.30 -10.52
C THR A 21 13.36 20.08 -11.09
N PHE A 22 12.45 19.50 -10.33
CA PHE A 22 11.58 18.42 -10.79
C PHE A 22 10.26 19.02 -11.30
N LEU A 23 9.92 18.76 -12.56
CA LEU A 23 8.64 19.12 -13.17
C LEU A 23 7.75 17.88 -13.14
N VAL A 24 6.76 17.86 -12.25
CA VAL A 24 5.98 16.66 -11.94
C VAL A 24 4.55 16.77 -12.46
N GLY A 25 4.10 15.72 -13.15
CA GLY A 25 2.76 15.59 -13.69
C GLY A 25 2.51 16.40 -14.97
N PRO A 26 1.31 16.28 -15.56
CA PRO A 26 0.98 16.92 -16.84
C PRO A 26 1.01 18.45 -16.77
N GLU A 27 0.78 19.03 -15.60
CA GLU A 27 0.85 20.48 -15.34
C GLU A 27 2.30 20.97 -15.10
N LYS A 28 3.30 20.08 -15.15
CA LYS A 28 4.72 20.39 -14.93
C LYS A 28 4.95 21.16 -13.62
N LYS A 29 4.30 20.74 -12.54
CA LYS A 29 4.43 21.41 -11.25
C LYS A 29 5.89 21.33 -10.77
N ALA A 30 6.51 22.49 -10.53
CA ALA A 30 7.91 22.57 -10.15
C ALA A 30 8.14 22.28 -8.66
N PHE A 31 9.16 21.47 -8.39
CA PHE A 31 9.72 21.21 -7.06
C PHE A 31 11.23 21.42 -7.10
N HIS A 32 11.78 22.15 -6.14
CA HIS A 32 13.22 22.37 -6.03
C HIS A 32 13.78 21.52 -4.90
N VAL A 33 14.68 20.59 -5.24
CA VAL A 33 15.19 19.58 -4.31
C VAL A 33 16.70 19.49 -4.44
N ASN A 34 17.40 19.39 -3.31
CA ASN A 34 18.85 19.21 -3.28
C ASN A 34 19.25 17.87 -3.95
N GLU A 35 20.18 17.93 -4.90
CA GLU A 35 20.64 16.77 -5.67
C GLU A 35 21.09 15.61 -4.79
N LYS A 36 21.85 15.90 -3.72
CA LYS A 36 22.37 14.85 -2.84
C LYS A 36 21.26 14.15 -2.04
N LEU A 37 20.10 14.78 -1.85
CA LEU A 37 18.94 14.16 -1.18
C LEU A 37 18.33 13.03 -2.02
N VAL A 38 18.22 13.22 -3.33
CA VAL A 38 17.61 12.23 -4.24
C VAL A 38 18.61 11.18 -4.71
N THR A 39 19.87 11.57 -4.94
CA THR A 39 20.93 10.66 -5.41
C THR A 39 21.44 9.71 -4.33
N SER A 40 21.34 10.09 -3.05
CA SER A 40 21.64 9.18 -1.93
C SER A 40 20.61 8.06 -1.76
N CYS A 41 19.39 8.25 -2.27
CA CYS A 41 18.29 7.29 -2.14
C CYS A 41 18.07 6.42 -3.39
N SER A 42 18.65 6.78 -4.54
CA SER A 42 18.36 6.15 -5.82
C SER A 42 19.58 6.19 -6.75
N GLU A 43 20.07 5.00 -7.14
CA GLU A 43 21.10 4.87 -8.16
C GLU A 43 20.59 5.30 -9.55
N ILE A 44 19.27 5.26 -9.80
CA ILE A 44 18.66 5.78 -11.02
C ILE A 44 18.80 7.30 -11.08
N PHE A 45 18.41 8.03 -10.02
CA PHE A 45 18.58 9.49 -9.98
C PHE A 45 20.06 9.89 -10.03
N LYS A 46 20.94 9.15 -9.35
CA LYS A 46 22.38 9.38 -9.40
C LYS A 46 22.95 9.25 -10.82
N LYS A 47 22.57 8.19 -11.55
CA LYS A 47 22.98 8.01 -12.95
C LYS A 47 22.38 9.09 -13.85
N MET A 48 21.09 9.39 -13.67
CA MET A 48 20.37 10.42 -14.44
C MET A 48 21.08 11.78 -14.35
N LEU A 49 21.44 12.19 -13.12
CA LEU A 49 22.03 13.50 -12.85
C LEU A 49 23.56 13.55 -13.05
N ALA A 50 24.22 12.42 -13.24
CA ALA A 50 25.65 12.33 -13.58
C ALA A 50 25.92 12.05 -15.07
N SER A 51 24.88 11.81 -15.87
CA SER A 51 25.01 11.28 -17.24
C SER A 51 25.58 12.24 -18.29
N GLY A 52 25.71 13.53 -17.99
CA GLY A 52 26.05 14.56 -18.98
C GLY A 52 24.90 14.91 -19.94
N MET A 53 23.72 14.29 -19.79
CA MET A 53 22.50 14.59 -20.55
C MET A 53 21.83 15.88 -20.08
N ARG A 54 20.79 16.32 -20.79
CA ARG A 54 20.04 17.56 -20.55
C ARG A 54 19.67 17.73 -19.07
N GLU A 55 19.21 16.65 -18.43
CA GLU A 55 18.82 16.62 -17.02
C GLU A 55 19.98 17.00 -16.09
N SER A 56 21.18 16.49 -16.37
CA SER A 56 22.40 16.79 -15.60
C SER A 56 22.96 18.18 -15.86
N GLN A 57 22.77 18.73 -17.07
CA GLN A 57 23.30 20.03 -17.46
C GLN A 57 22.39 21.18 -17.02
N GLU A 58 21.09 21.05 -17.29
CA GLU A 58 20.08 22.06 -16.96
C GLU A 58 19.63 21.96 -15.49
N GLY A 59 19.84 20.81 -14.84
CA GLY A 59 19.33 20.56 -13.50
C GLY A 59 17.81 20.47 -13.47
N VAL A 60 17.20 19.98 -14.56
CA VAL A 60 15.74 19.84 -14.71
C VAL A 60 15.40 18.38 -15.00
N VAL A 61 14.49 17.81 -14.22
CA VAL A 61 13.99 16.44 -14.41
C VAL A 61 12.48 16.48 -14.64
N GLU A 62 12.02 15.91 -15.74
CA GLU A 62 10.60 15.83 -16.10
C GLU A 62 10.02 14.47 -15.71
N LEU A 63 8.94 14.48 -14.91
CA LEU A 63 8.28 13.30 -14.33
C LEU A 63 6.77 13.33 -14.68
N ASP A 64 6.45 13.16 -15.95
CA ASP A 64 5.11 13.46 -16.51
C ASP A 64 4.03 12.48 -16.09
N GLU A 65 4.42 11.21 -15.95
CA GLU A 65 3.56 10.11 -15.54
C GLU A 65 3.29 10.06 -14.03
N HIS A 66 3.94 10.91 -13.24
CA HIS A 66 3.84 10.89 -11.78
C HIS A 66 3.01 12.05 -11.26
N GLU A 67 2.22 11.78 -10.21
CA GLU A 67 1.45 12.81 -9.55
C GLU A 67 2.33 13.63 -8.58
N PRO A 68 2.13 14.95 -8.48
CA PRO A 68 2.84 15.78 -7.51
C PRO A 68 2.77 15.26 -6.07
N ARG A 69 1.65 14.65 -5.68
CA ARG A 69 1.45 14.07 -4.35
C ARG A 69 2.33 12.85 -4.08
N VAL A 70 2.55 12.01 -5.10
CA VAL A 70 3.44 10.86 -5.04
C VAL A 70 4.87 11.34 -4.85
N PHE A 71 5.29 12.35 -5.64
CA PHE A 71 6.62 12.94 -5.50
C PHE A 71 6.83 13.59 -4.13
N THR A 72 5.87 14.36 -3.61
CA THR A 72 5.94 14.89 -2.23
C THR A 72 6.11 13.80 -1.18
N SER A 73 5.45 12.65 -1.36
CA SER A 73 5.57 11.52 -0.43
C SER A 73 6.94 10.87 -0.49
N PHE A 74 7.52 10.76 -1.69
CA PHE A 74 8.92 10.37 -1.85
C PHE A 74 9.86 11.33 -1.11
N ILE A 75 9.70 12.65 -1.27
CA ILE A 75 10.53 13.63 -0.56
C ILE A 75 10.36 13.52 0.96
N ASN A 76 9.12 13.38 1.46
CA ASN A 76 8.88 13.14 2.88
C ASN A 76 9.62 11.88 3.37
N TYR A 77 9.59 10.80 2.58
CA TYR A 77 10.35 9.60 2.89
C TYR A 77 11.87 9.86 2.96
N THR A 78 12.45 10.62 2.02
CA THR A 78 13.89 10.92 2.05
C THR A 78 14.31 11.69 3.30
N ILE A 79 13.43 12.56 3.84
CA ILE A 79 13.74 13.42 4.99
C ILE A 79 13.40 12.74 6.32
N TYR A 80 12.28 12.03 6.41
CA TYR A 80 11.73 11.52 7.68
C TYR A 80 11.75 9.99 7.78
N GLY A 81 12.09 9.28 6.71
CA GLY A 81 11.99 7.81 6.67
C GLY A 81 10.54 7.32 6.67
N ASN A 82 9.59 8.23 6.51
CA ASN A 82 8.16 7.94 6.42
C ASN A 82 7.49 9.00 5.53
N TYR A 83 6.26 8.72 5.10
CA TYR A 83 5.48 9.67 4.30
C TYR A 83 4.09 9.87 4.90
N GLU A 84 3.36 10.87 4.42
CA GLU A 84 1.95 11.05 4.77
C GLU A 84 1.11 10.77 3.54
N VAL A 85 -0.03 10.14 3.74
CA VAL A 85 -0.98 9.94 2.66
C VAL A 85 -1.89 11.18 2.60
N PRO A 86 -1.89 11.92 1.49
CA PRO A 86 -2.68 13.14 1.37
C PRO A 86 -4.16 12.80 1.15
N VAL A 87 -4.88 12.55 2.24
CA VAL A 87 -6.33 12.41 2.22
C VAL A 87 -6.95 13.77 1.98
N ALA A 88 -7.96 13.86 1.12
CA ALA A 88 -8.77 15.08 1.02
C ALA A 88 -9.42 15.35 2.39
N ARG A 89 -8.81 16.23 3.19
CA ARG A 89 -9.53 16.84 4.31
C ARG A 89 -10.60 17.69 3.65
N GLU A 90 -11.83 17.20 3.67
CA GLU A 90 -12.99 18.02 3.38
C GLU A 90 -12.85 19.26 4.24
N ARG A 91 -12.51 20.40 3.61
CA ARG A 91 -12.75 21.68 4.25
C ARG A 91 -14.24 21.67 4.48
N HIS A 92 -14.67 21.62 5.74
CA HIS A 92 -16.05 21.92 6.11
C HIS A 92 -16.41 23.28 5.50
N LYS A 93 -16.89 23.28 4.26
CA LYS A 93 -17.68 24.36 3.69
C LYS A 93 -19.10 23.98 4.04
N SER A 94 -19.54 24.45 5.20
CA SER A 94 -20.95 24.73 5.44
C SER A 94 -21.43 25.68 4.35
N ALA A 95 -22.00 25.12 3.29
CA ALA A 95 -22.90 25.79 2.36
C ALA A 95 -23.71 24.70 1.65
N MET A 96 -25.00 24.68 1.96
CA MET A 96 -26.01 23.94 1.20
C MET A 96 -25.91 24.36 -0.27
N ASP A 97 -25.68 23.41 -1.17
CA ASP A 97 -26.36 23.37 -2.46
C ASP A 97 -26.38 21.93 -2.98
N GLY A 98 -27.52 21.54 -3.53
CA GLY A 98 -27.94 20.16 -3.68
C GLY A 98 -27.34 19.42 -4.88
N THR A 99 -27.63 18.12 -4.88
CA THR A 99 -27.43 17.13 -5.96
C THR A 99 -26.05 16.50 -6.10
N ASP A 100 -25.41 16.16 -5.00
CA ASP A 100 -24.69 14.89 -4.94
C ASP A 100 -25.58 13.87 -4.25
N LYS A 101 -25.75 12.71 -4.88
CA LYS A 101 -26.34 11.55 -4.20
C LYS A 101 -25.35 11.12 -3.11
N GLU A 102 -25.39 11.79 -1.97
CA GLU A 102 -25.00 11.20 -0.71
C GLU A 102 -25.87 9.97 -0.53
N VAL A 103 -25.35 8.82 -0.96
CA VAL A 103 -25.89 7.53 -0.55
C VAL A 103 -25.66 7.50 0.94
N LEU A 104 -26.73 7.81 1.67
CA LEU A 104 -26.84 7.69 3.11
C LEU A 104 -26.24 6.34 3.50
N VAL A 105 -25.13 6.39 4.23
CA VAL A 105 -24.48 5.24 4.85
C VAL A 105 -25.55 4.56 5.70
N VAL A 106 -26.05 3.41 5.24
CA VAL A 106 -26.93 2.56 6.03
C VAL A 106 -26.07 1.98 7.16
N PRO A 107 -26.30 2.32 8.44
CA PRO A 107 -25.42 1.93 9.55
C PRO A 107 -25.53 0.46 9.98
N ASP A 108 -26.32 -0.36 9.28
CA ASP A 108 -26.82 -1.64 9.83
C ASP A 108 -25.99 -2.89 9.46
N SER A 109 -24.86 -2.75 8.78
CA SER A 109 -23.91 -3.85 8.59
C SER A 109 -22.62 -3.57 9.35
N GLU A 110 -22.46 -4.16 10.53
CA GLU A 110 -21.17 -4.25 11.22
C GLU A 110 -20.19 -5.07 10.36
N TYR A 111 -19.49 -4.42 9.44
CA TYR A 111 -18.35 -5.06 8.77
C TYR A 111 -17.20 -5.13 9.76
N ASP A 112 -16.71 -6.34 10.05
CA ASP A 112 -15.46 -6.54 10.77
C ASP A 112 -14.27 -6.30 9.84
N SER A 113 -13.17 -5.76 10.35
CA SER A 113 -11.90 -5.84 9.61
C SER A 113 -11.41 -7.29 9.57
N LEU A 114 -10.51 -7.61 8.64
CA LEU A 114 -9.89 -8.93 8.60
C LEU A 114 -9.18 -9.26 9.94
N ALA A 115 -8.52 -8.27 10.57
CA ALA A 115 -7.95 -8.40 11.90
C ALA A 115 -9.01 -8.73 12.96
N ASP A 116 -10.13 -8.01 12.98
CA ASP A 116 -11.23 -8.26 13.93
C ASP A 116 -11.83 -9.66 13.74
N HIS A 117 -12.02 -10.06 12.48
CA HIS A 117 -12.54 -11.38 12.12
C HIS A 117 -11.64 -12.50 12.64
N VAL A 118 -10.33 -12.40 12.40
CA VAL A 118 -9.34 -13.36 12.89
C VAL A 118 -9.33 -13.40 14.42
N LEU A 119 -9.40 -12.25 15.10
CA LEU A 119 -9.47 -12.18 16.56
C LEU A 119 -10.73 -12.86 17.12
N LYS A 120 -11.91 -12.59 16.52
CA LYS A 120 -13.17 -13.24 16.91
C LYS A 120 -13.10 -14.75 16.72
N GLN A 121 -12.58 -15.22 15.59
CA GLN A 121 -12.40 -16.65 15.33
C GLN A 121 -11.39 -17.30 16.29
N ALA A 122 -10.29 -16.63 16.61
CA ALA A 122 -9.27 -17.11 17.54
C ALA A 122 -9.82 -17.28 18.97
N ALA A 123 -10.81 -16.47 19.37
CA ALA A 123 -11.53 -16.58 20.64
C ALA A 123 -12.52 -17.77 20.63
N LEU A 124 -13.28 -17.93 19.55
CA LEU A 124 -14.27 -19.02 19.40
C LEU A 124 -13.63 -20.41 19.31
N LEU A 125 -12.43 -20.51 18.71
CA LEU A 125 -11.75 -21.78 18.43
C LEU A 125 -10.68 -22.16 19.46
N ALA A 126 -10.63 -21.49 20.63
CA ALA A 126 -9.60 -21.70 21.66
C ALA A 126 -9.38 -23.17 22.07
N ASN A 127 -10.38 -24.04 21.91
CA ASN A 127 -10.30 -25.47 22.22
C ASN A 127 -10.03 -26.40 21.01
N ASN A 128 -10.01 -25.89 19.77
CA ASN A 128 -9.89 -26.71 18.54
C ASN A 128 -9.05 -26.06 17.41
N ARG A 129 -8.10 -25.17 17.77
CA ARG A 129 -7.30 -24.32 16.85
C ARG A 129 -6.56 -25.03 15.71
N LYS A 130 -6.38 -26.35 15.75
CA LYS A 130 -5.52 -27.09 14.79
C LYS A 130 -6.21 -27.56 13.51
N SER A 131 -7.49 -27.23 13.26
CA SER A 131 -8.29 -28.00 12.29
C SER A 131 -8.89 -27.29 11.08
N ALA A 132 -8.60 -26.01 10.80
CA ALA A 132 -9.09 -25.38 9.57
C ALA A 132 -7.95 -24.64 8.85
N PRO A 133 -7.44 -25.16 7.71
CA PRO A 133 -6.35 -24.54 6.95
C PRO A 133 -6.63 -23.07 6.57
N TYR A 134 -7.90 -22.72 6.36
CA TYR A 134 -8.33 -21.36 6.05
C TYR A 134 -8.09 -20.37 7.20
N ILE A 135 -8.41 -20.78 8.44
CA ILE A 135 -8.21 -19.95 9.64
C ILE A 135 -6.71 -19.69 9.83
N GLN A 136 -5.90 -20.73 9.68
CA GLN A 136 -4.45 -20.63 9.76
C GLN A 136 -3.88 -19.71 8.68
N TYR A 137 -4.43 -19.76 7.46
CA TYR A 137 -4.04 -18.86 6.37
C TYR A 137 -4.29 -17.40 6.75
N MET A 138 -5.48 -17.06 7.23
CA MET A 138 -5.82 -15.70 7.66
C MET A 138 -4.91 -15.23 8.81
N GLU A 139 -4.67 -16.08 9.82
CA GLU A 139 -3.76 -15.77 10.92
C GLU A 139 -2.33 -15.48 10.44
N LEU A 140 -1.79 -16.31 9.54
CA LEU A 140 -0.44 -16.12 9.00
C LEU A 140 -0.35 -14.87 8.11
N PHE A 141 -1.40 -14.56 7.34
CA PHE A 141 -1.45 -13.36 6.51
C PHE A 141 -1.49 -12.08 7.33
N VAL A 142 -2.36 -12.00 8.35
CA VAL A 142 -2.44 -10.84 9.27
C VAL A 142 -1.08 -10.55 9.92
N ARG A 143 -0.30 -11.60 10.22
CA ARG A 143 1.03 -11.49 10.82
C ARG A 143 2.17 -11.20 9.84
N GLN A 144 1.91 -11.11 8.53
CA GLN A 144 2.96 -10.75 7.57
C GLN A 144 3.44 -9.30 7.70
N GLY A 145 2.73 -8.45 8.45
CA GLY A 145 3.18 -7.11 8.81
C GLY A 145 4.22 -7.09 9.94
N ASP A 146 4.45 -8.22 10.62
CA ASP A 146 5.44 -8.33 11.70
C ASP A 146 6.87 -8.07 11.18
N THR A 147 7.77 -7.62 12.06
CA THR A 147 9.17 -7.35 11.70
C THR A 147 9.85 -8.61 11.15
N GLY A 148 10.56 -8.46 10.03
CA GLY A 148 11.27 -9.57 9.38
C GLY A 148 10.39 -10.49 8.52
N LYS A 149 9.10 -10.17 8.34
CA LYS A 149 8.19 -10.85 7.41
C LYS A 149 8.10 -10.12 6.06
N LEU A 150 7.41 -10.74 5.10
CA LEU A 150 7.35 -10.27 3.71
C LEU A 150 6.79 -8.84 3.59
N TYR A 151 5.78 -8.48 4.38
CA TYR A 151 5.20 -7.13 4.45
C TYR A 151 5.62 -6.40 5.72
N GLY A 152 6.67 -6.87 6.38
CA GLY A 152 7.25 -6.23 7.55
C GLY A 152 7.86 -4.88 7.19
N LYS A 153 7.89 -3.98 8.17
CA LYS A 153 8.54 -2.68 8.03
C LYS A 153 10.02 -2.84 7.67
N PRO A 154 10.60 -1.97 6.82
CA PRO A 154 12.01 -2.04 6.49
C PRO A 154 12.91 -1.95 7.73
N PRO A 155 13.92 -2.82 7.87
CA PRO A 155 14.85 -2.76 9.00
C PRO A 155 15.70 -1.48 8.90
N GLY A 156 15.79 -0.69 9.98
CA GLY A 156 16.64 0.50 10.05
C GLY A 156 15.92 1.85 9.91
N LEU A 157 14.64 1.87 9.58
CA LEU A 157 13.84 3.10 9.63
C LEU A 157 13.52 3.46 11.09
N LEU A 158 14.10 4.56 11.59
CA LEU A 158 13.70 5.17 12.86
C LEU A 158 12.26 5.68 12.71
N THR A 159 11.31 4.91 13.21
CA THR A 159 9.91 5.34 13.19
C THR A 159 9.72 6.41 14.23
N ASN A 160 9.25 7.58 13.81
CA ASN A 160 8.61 8.51 14.74
C ASN A 160 7.69 7.72 15.67
N GLY A 161 7.78 7.93 16.99
CA GLY A 161 6.85 7.35 17.98
C GLY A 161 5.40 7.82 17.81
N LYS A 162 5.07 8.52 16.72
CA LYS A 162 3.70 8.65 16.25
C LYS A 162 3.28 7.25 15.78
N PRO A 163 2.18 6.69 16.29
CA PRO A 163 1.52 5.58 15.64
C PRO A 163 1.48 5.90 14.15
N ASP A 164 1.87 4.96 13.26
CA ASP A 164 1.77 5.17 11.81
C ASP A 164 0.44 5.90 11.57
N LEU A 165 0.35 7.01 10.83
CA LEU A 165 -0.89 7.83 10.81
C LEU A 165 -2.15 7.00 10.44
N GLU A 166 -1.94 5.84 9.83
CA GLU A 166 -2.89 4.77 9.50
C GLU A 166 -3.36 3.94 10.71
N ALA A 167 -2.69 4.10 11.85
CA ALA A 167 -2.98 3.40 13.09
C ALA A 167 -4.26 3.88 13.76
N ASN A 168 -4.84 4.96 13.27
CA ASN A 168 -6.19 5.39 13.59
C ASN A 168 -7.05 5.43 12.32
N PHE A 169 -6.96 4.39 11.47
CA PHE A 169 -8.11 4.03 10.64
C PHE A 169 -9.24 3.61 11.58
N ASP A 170 -9.91 4.60 12.18
CA ASP A 170 -11.14 4.36 12.90
C ASP A 170 -12.15 3.73 11.95
N LEU A 171 -13.07 2.96 12.54
CA LEU A 171 -14.23 2.24 11.98
C LEU A 171 -15.07 2.97 10.91
N MET A 172 -14.75 4.23 10.61
CA MET A 172 -15.47 5.16 9.76
C MET A 172 -14.56 5.97 8.82
N VAL A 173 -13.33 5.54 8.53
CA VAL A 173 -12.66 6.07 7.33
C VAL A 173 -13.59 5.78 6.17
N ALA A 174 -14.23 6.82 5.62
CA ALA A 174 -15.20 6.66 4.55
C ALA A 174 -14.56 5.79 3.48
N ASN A 175 -15.22 4.73 3.00
CA ASN A 175 -14.63 3.79 2.04
C ASN A 175 -13.89 4.49 0.87
N ARG A 176 -14.38 5.68 0.49
CA ARG A 176 -13.68 6.63 -0.42
C ARG A 176 -12.23 6.94 -0.02
N GLN A 177 -11.99 7.34 1.23
CA GLN A 177 -10.66 7.63 1.77
C GLN A 177 -9.78 6.37 1.78
N PHE A 178 -10.34 5.18 2.05
CA PHE A 178 -9.61 3.92 1.91
C PHE A 178 -9.11 3.72 0.46
N GLY A 179 -9.96 3.96 -0.54
CA GLY A 179 -9.58 3.90 -1.95
C GLY A 179 -8.45 4.87 -2.30
N GLU A 180 -8.55 6.13 -1.86
CA GLU A 180 -7.48 7.13 -2.03
C GLU A 180 -6.15 6.68 -1.40
N ILE A 181 -6.23 6.07 -0.21
CA ILE A 181 -5.05 5.61 0.53
C ILE A 181 -4.39 4.42 -0.17
N CYS A 182 -5.17 3.42 -0.58
CA CYS A 182 -4.67 2.28 -1.34
C CYS A 182 -4.03 2.72 -2.66
N ALA A 183 -4.73 3.56 -3.43
CA ALA A 183 -4.22 4.08 -4.69
C ALA A 183 -2.90 4.84 -4.50
N HIS A 184 -2.77 5.64 -3.44
CA HIS A 184 -1.55 6.37 -3.14
C HIS A 184 -0.37 5.44 -2.82
N HIS A 185 -0.58 4.39 -2.01
CA HIS A 185 0.45 3.40 -1.73
C HIS A 185 0.90 2.65 -2.98
N VAL A 186 -0.03 2.23 -3.83
CA VAL A 186 0.29 1.54 -5.09
C VAL A 186 1.10 2.44 -6.01
N LYS A 187 0.67 3.70 -6.20
CA LYS A 187 1.38 4.67 -7.05
C LYS A 187 2.78 4.98 -6.53
N LEU A 188 2.94 5.13 -5.21
CA LEU A 188 4.25 5.35 -4.60
C LEU A 188 5.13 4.09 -4.65
N TYR A 189 4.55 2.90 -4.56
CA TYR A 189 5.25 1.63 -4.77
C TYR A 189 5.82 1.55 -6.19
N ILE A 190 5.00 1.84 -7.21
CA ILE A 190 5.41 1.84 -8.62
C ILE A 190 6.49 2.90 -8.87
N PHE A 191 6.35 4.09 -8.27
CA PHE A 191 7.40 5.12 -8.29
C PHE A 191 8.70 4.58 -7.69
N ALA A 192 8.65 4.00 -6.49
CA ALA A 192 9.81 3.46 -5.81
C ALA A 192 10.46 2.33 -6.58
N ASP A 193 9.68 1.49 -7.27
CA ASP A 193 10.19 0.44 -8.14
C ASP A 193 10.93 1.03 -9.36
N LYS A 194 10.29 1.98 -10.05
CA LYS A 194 10.87 2.66 -11.22
C LYS A 194 12.21 3.34 -10.94
N TYR A 195 12.36 3.94 -9.76
CA TYR A 195 13.59 4.63 -9.35
C TYR A 195 14.50 3.77 -8.45
N ASP A 196 14.23 2.47 -8.33
CA ASP A 196 15.01 1.50 -7.55
C ASP A 196 15.27 1.92 -6.09
N ILE A 197 14.20 2.29 -5.39
CA ILE A 197 14.20 2.73 -3.99
C ILE A 197 13.62 1.60 -3.14
N GLY A 198 14.40 0.53 -2.94
CA GLY A 198 13.94 -0.71 -2.32
C GLY A 198 13.32 -0.57 -0.92
N GLU A 199 13.89 0.28 -0.07
CA GLU A 199 13.35 0.57 1.27
C GLU A 199 11.97 1.23 1.22
N LEU A 200 11.77 2.20 0.31
CA LEU A 200 10.48 2.87 0.13
C LEU A 200 9.44 1.90 -0.45
N ARG A 201 9.84 1.07 -1.42
CA ARG A 201 8.99 0.01 -1.99
C ARG A 201 8.48 -0.93 -0.89
N GLN A 202 9.36 -1.35 0.02
CA GLN A 202 8.99 -2.17 1.18
C GLN A 202 8.12 -1.43 2.20
N LEU A 203 8.38 -0.13 2.44
CA LEU A 203 7.52 0.69 3.30
C LEU A 203 6.10 0.84 2.75
N CYS A 204 5.96 0.99 1.42
CA CYS A 204 4.66 1.03 0.76
C CYS A 204 3.89 -0.29 0.92
N LEU A 205 4.56 -1.44 0.76
CA LEU A 205 3.95 -2.76 1.01
C LEU A 205 3.46 -2.89 2.44
N HIS A 206 4.31 -2.51 3.41
CA HIS A 206 3.98 -2.60 4.83
C HIS A 206 2.72 -1.79 5.17
N ARG A 207 2.68 -0.53 4.73
CA ARG A 207 1.56 0.38 5.00
C ARG A 207 0.28 -0.01 4.27
N LEU A 208 0.40 -0.50 3.04
CA LEU A 208 -0.73 -1.06 2.30
C LEU A 208 -1.27 -2.31 3.01
N HIS A 209 -0.41 -3.24 3.43
CA HIS A 209 -0.82 -4.43 4.20
C HIS A 209 -1.53 -4.06 5.50
N CYS A 210 -0.97 -3.13 6.28
CA CYS A 210 -1.63 -2.60 7.48
C CYS A 210 -3.01 -2.02 7.17
N SER A 211 -3.13 -1.24 6.08
CA SER A 211 -4.41 -0.66 5.66
C SER A 211 -5.43 -1.75 5.29
N LEU A 212 -5.02 -2.77 4.52
CA LEU A 212 -5.89 -3.86 4.06
C LEU A 212 -6.38 -4.74 5.21
N VAL A 213 -5.51 -5.04 6.18
CA VAL A 213 -5.84 -5.91 7.33
C VAL A 213 -6.80 -5.24 8.32
N ARG A 214 -6.79 -3.90 8.38
CA ARG A 214 -7.49 -3.11 9.40
C ARG A 214 -8.71 -2.37 8.89
N ALA A 215 -8.85 -2.23 7.57
CA ALA A 215 -9.99 -1.57 6.96
C ALA A 215 -11.28 -2.37 7.20
N LYS A 216 -12.38 -1.64 7.37
CA LYS A 216 -13.74 -2.18 7.47
C LYS A 216 -14.47 -1.82 6.17
N LEU A 217 -14.46 -2.73 5.22
CA LEU A 217 -14.93 -2.45 3.87
C LEU A 217 -16.43 -2.72 3.75
N SER A 218 -17.17 -1.74 3.23
CA SER A 218 -18.52 -1.99 2.68
C SER A 218 -18.41 -2.42 1.22
N ASP A 219 -19.55 -2.68 0.56
CA ASP A 219 -19.60 -2.96 -0.88
C ASP A 219 -18.78 -1.95 -1.72
N THR A 220 -18.97 -0.65 -1.45
CA THR A 220 -18.18 0.43 -2.09
C THR A 220 -16.69 0.37 -1.74
N GLY A 221 -16.34 -0.11 -0.55
CA GLY A 221 -14.96 -0.36 -0.16
C GLY A 221 -14.30 -1.46 -0.99
N TYR A 222 -15.02 -2.55 -1.26
CA TYR A 222 -14.53 -3.61 -2.14
C TYR A 222 -14.46 -3.18 -3.60
N GLU A 223 -15.40 -2.36 -4.08
CA GLU A 223 -15.29 -1.75 -5.42
C GLU A 223 -13.96 -0.99 -5.57
N LEU A 224 -13.64 -0.12 -4.61
CA LEU A 224 -12.38 0.64 -4.60
C LEU A 224 -11.15 -0.25 -4.43
N LEU A 225 -11.25 -1.34 -3.66
CA LEU A 225 -10.20 -2.35 -3.56
C LEU A 225 -9.97 -3.02 -4.92
N PHE A 226 -11.02 -3.42 -5.62
CA PHE A 226 -10.93 -4.09 -6.92
C PHE A 226 -10.35 -3.16 -7.99
N ASP A 227 -10.71 -1.87 -7.99
CA ASP A 227 -10.09 -0.86 -8.84
C ASP A 227 -8.58 -0.75 -8.56
N ALA A 228 -8.17 -0.76 -7.29
CA ALA A 228 -6.76 -0.74 -6.92
C ALA A 228 -6.02 -2.01 -7.36
N ILE A 229 -6.66 -3.18 -7.29
CA ILE A 229 -6.12 -4.45 -7.80
C ILE A 229 -5.93 -4.36 -9.31
N ALA A 230 -6.95 -3.93 -10.06
CA ALA A 230 -6.88 -3.83 -11.51
C ALA A 230 -5.76 -2.87 -11.96
N PHE A 231 -5.70 -1.68 -11.35
CA PHE A 231 -4.61 -0.74 -11.59
C PHE A 231 -3.23 -1.34 -11.26
N THR A 232 -3.11 -2.08 -10.15
CA THR A 232 -1.85 -2.72 -9.76
C THR A 232 -1.40 -3.75 -10.79
N PHE A 233 -2.32 -4.61 -11.24
CA PHE A 233 -2.02 -5.65 -12.23
C PHE A 233 -1.70 -5.05 -13.61
N GLU A 234 -2.30 -3.92 -13.97
CA GLU A 234 -1.93 -3.20 -15.20
C GLU A 234 -0.50 -2.63 -15.16
N LYS A 235 -0.04 -2.17 -13.98
CA LYS A 235 1.21 -1.40 -13.85
C LYS A 235 2.41 -2.16 -13.30
N THR A 236 2.25 -3.43 -12.92
CA THR A 236 3.33 -4.26 -12.35
C THR A 236 3.53 -5.52 -13.18
N LEU A 237 4.52 -6.36 -12.85
CA LEU A 237 4.78 -7.63 -13.56
C LEU A 237 4.34 -8.86 -12.72
N PRO A 238 4.06 -10.01 -13.35
CA PRO A 238 3.82 -11.25 -12.62
C PRO A 238 4.96 -11.58 -11.65
N GLY A 239 4.61 -12.00 -10.43
CA GLY A 239 5.57 -12.28 -9.35
C GLY A 239 5.93 -11.06 -8.48
N ASP A 240 5.41 -9.88 -8.79
CA ASP A 240 5.59 -8.69 -7.95
C ASP A 240 4.96 -8.88 -6.55
N LYS A 241 5.66 -8.43 -5.51
CA LYS A 241 5.22 -8.54 -4.11
C LYS A 241 3.90 -7.81 -3.85
N ILE A 242 3.62 -6.70 -4.54
CA ILE A 242 2.35 -5.98 -4.35
C ILE A 242 1.16 -6.74 -4.96
N ARG A 243 1.36 -7.46 -6.07
CA ARG A 243 0.35 -8.38 -6.61
C ARG A 243 0.09 -9.51 -5.64
N LYS A 244 1.15 -10.12 -5.10
CA LYS A 244 1.03 -11.16 -4.07
C LYS A 244 0.25 -10.65 -2.85
N LEU A 245 0.50 -9.42 -2.39
CA LEU A 245 -0.25 -8.82 -1.28
C LEU A 245 -1.77 -8.75 -1.57
N PHE A 246 -2.16 -8.27 -2.75
CA PHE A 246 -3.56 -8.20 -3.13
C PHE A 246 -4.21 -9.58 -3.29
N VAL A 247 -3.52 -10.52 -3.95
CA VAL A 247 -3.99 -11.90 -4.09
C VAL A 247 -4.19 -12.54 -2.71
N GLN A 248 -3.23 -12.35 -1.80
CA GLN A 248 -3.33 -12.89 -0.46
C GLN A 248 -4.46 -12.24 0.36
N THR A 249 -4.72 -10.96 0.14
CA THR A 249 -5.88 -10.25 0.70
C THR A 249 -7.18 -10.86 0.21
N CYS A 250 -7.33 -11.07 -1.11
CA CYS A 250 -8.52 -11.69 -1.68
C CYS A 250 -8.73 -13.13 -1.19
N VAL A 251 -7.66 -13.90 -1.00
CA VAL A 251 -7.76 -15.26 -0.43
C VAL A 251 -8.12 -15.20 1.05
N ALA A 252 -7.52 -14.32 1.84
CA ALA A 252 -7.82 -14.20 3.26
C ALA A 252 -9.29 -13.79 3.51
N ASP A 253 -9.88 -13.06 2.57
CA ASP A 253 -11.24 -12.56 2.67
C ASP A 253 -12.18 -13.12 1.58
N LEU A 254 -11.87 -14.33 1.09
CA LEU A 254 -12.54 -14.92 -0.08
C LEU A 254 -14.06 -15.06 0.11
N GLY A 255 -14.49 -15.32 1.35
CA GLY A 255 -15.90 -15.45 1.72
C GLY A 255 -16.69 -14.19 1.41
N LEU A 256 -16.15 -13.01 1.71
CA LEU A 256 -16.78 -11.72 1.41
C LEU A 256 -16.54 -11.31 -0.03
N VAL A 257 -15.31 -11.44 -0.53
CA VAL A 257 -14.92 -11.06 -1.90
C VAL A 257 -15.85 -11.69 -2.94
N ARG A 258 -16.18 -12.98 -2.81
CA ARG A 258 -17.04 -13.67 -3.78
C ARG A 258 -18.51 -13.26 -3.75
N LEU A 259 -18.95 -12.63 -2.67
CA LEU A 259 -20.32 -12.12 -2.51
C LEU A 259 -20.45 -10.69 -3.07
N MET A 260 -19.34 -9.99 -3.28
CA MET A 260 -19.36 -8.63 -3.81
C MET A 260 -19.84 -8.61 -5.25
N PRO A 261 -20.85 -7.77 -5.60
CA PRO A 261 -21.37 -7.68 -6.97
C PRO A 261 -20.28 -7.38 -8.01
N SER A 262 -19.35 -6.49 -7.67
CA SER A 262 -18.23 -6.05 -8.52
C SER A 262 -17.13 -7.09 -8.69
N TYR A 263 -17.15 -8.22 -7.96
CA TYR A 263 -16.14 -9.27 -8.10
C TYR A 263 -16.15 -9.91 -9.49
N LYS A 264 -17.35 -10.05 -10.09
CA LYS A 264 -17.48 -10.53 -11.46
C LYS A 264 -16.77 -9.61 -12.45
N ASP A 265 -16.86 -8.31 -12.24
CA ASP A 265 -16.24 -7.32 -13.13
C ASP A 265 -14.71 -7.39 -13.01
N LEU A 266 -14.18 -7.51 -11.78
CA LEU A 266 -12.76 -7.76 -11.56
C LEU A 266 -12.27 -9.02 -12.29
N CYS A 267 -13.03 -10.13 -12.20
CA CYS A 267 -12.67 -11.38 -12.88
C CYS A 267 -12.62 -11.22 -14.40
N CYS A 268 -13.50 -10.41 -14.98
CA CYS A 268 -13.53 -10.14 -16.42
C CYS A 268 -12.38 -9.21 -16.84
N GLN A 269 -12.08 -8.20 -16.03
CA GLN A 269 -11.05 -7.19 -16.32
C GLN A 269 -9.63 -7.72 -16.13
N VAL A 270 -9.42 -8.57 -15.12
CA VAL A 270 -8.10 -9.07 -14.72
C VAL A 270 -8.13 -10.58 -14.51
N PRO A 271 -8.23 -11.41 -15.57
CA PRO A 271 -8.27 -12.86 -15.42
C PRO A 271 -7.05 -13.45 -14.69
N GLU A 272 -5.89 -12.78 -14.76
CA GLU A 272 -4.67 -13.17 -14.06
C GLU A 272 -4.87 -13.19 -12.55
N VAL A 273 -5.63 -12.25 -11.97
CA VAL A 273 -5.87 -12.25 -10.51
C VAL A 273 -6.67 -13.47 -10.09
N VAL A 274 -7.60 -13.94 -10.94
CA VAL A 274 -8.39 -15.13 -10.67
C VAL A 274 -7.50 -16.37 -10.67
N TYR A 275 -6.60 -16.48 -11.65
CA TYR A 275 -5.61 -17.55 -11.70
C TYR A 275 -4.70 -17.53 -10.46
N GLU A 276 -4.15 -16.36 -10.10
CA GLU A 276 -3.28 -16.21 -8.95
C GLU A 276 -4.01 -16.52 -7.62
N ILE A 277 -5.28 -16.10 -7.45
CA ILE A 277 -6.12 -16.47 -6.31
C ILE A 277 -6.30 -17.98 -6.24
N MET A 278 -6.62 -18.64 -7.36
CA MET A 278 -6.81 -20.09 -7.39
C MET A 278 -5.54 -20.86 -7.01
N MET A 279 -4.37 -20.35 -7.40
CA MET A 279 -3.07 -20.91 -7.02
C MET A 279 -2.70 -20.61 -5.56
N GLU A 280 -3.13 -19.46 -5.03
CA GLU A 280 -2.87 -19.05 -3.65
C GLU A 280 -3.85 -19.69 -2.64
N LEU A 281 -5.00 -20.20 -3.07
CA LEU A 281 -5.89 -20.94 -2.17
C LEU A 281 -5.18 -22.14 -1.52
N PRO A 282 -5.44 -22.41 -0.23
CA PRO A 282 -5.03 -23.66 0.39
C PRO A 282 -5.59 -24.86 -0.37
N LYS A 283 -4.79 -25.92 -0.50
CA LYS A 283 -5.21 -27.17 -1.16
C LYS A 283 -6.23 -27.98 -0.32
N TYR A 284 -7.45 -27.48 -0.21
CA TYR A 284 -8.52 -28.09 0.59
C TYR A 284 -8.98 -29.46 0.09
N TRP A 285 -8.66 -29.79 -1.17
CA TRP A 285 -8.93 -31.10 -1.76
C TRP A 285 -7.93 -32.17 -1.34
N ASP A 286 -6.87 -31.82 -0.60
CA ASP A 286 -5.92 -32.77 -0.02
C ASP A 286 -6.31 -33.13 1.43
N THR A 287 -5.59 -34.08 2.04
CA THR A 287 -5.67 -34.38 3.46
C THR A 287 -5.45 -33.11 4.29
N HIS A 288 -6.15 -33.02 5.43
CA HIS A 288 -6.03 -31.88 6.36
C HIS A 288 -4.57 -31.53 6.68
N ARG A 289 -3.73 -32.55 6.91
CA ARG A 289 -2.30 -32.38 7.17
C ARG A 289 -1.57 -31.69 6.02
N ASN A 290 -1.82 -32.11 4.78
CA ASN A 290 -1.17 -31.53 3.61
C ASN A 290 -1.67 -30.12 3.33
N ALA A 291 -2.96 -29.85 3.54
CA ALA A 291 -3.50 -28.49 3.44
C ALA A 291 -2.86 -27.52 4.45
N VAL A 292 -2.61 -27.98 5.68
CA VAL A 292 -1.88 -27.20 6.70
C VAL A 292 -0.42 -26.94 6.30
N ILE A 293 0.28 -27.94 5.73
CA ILE A 293 1.65 -27.80 5.23
C ILE A 293 1.70 -26.83 4.05
N ASP A 294 0.75 -26.95 3.12
CA ASP A 294 0.60 -26.06 1.96
C ASP A 294 0.40 -24.60 2.40
N VAL A 295 -0.50 -24.34 3.35
CA VAL A 295 -0.68 -23.02 3.96
C VAL A 295 0.62 -22.47 4.51
N ALA A 296 1.35 -23.26 5.31
CA ALA A 296 2.62 -22.81 5.87
C ALA A 296 3.62 -22.42 4.78
N SER A 297 3.71 -23.19 3.69
CA SER A 297 4.64 -22.95 2.59
C SER A 297 4.38 -21.64 1.82
N LYS A 298 3.14 -21.13 1.81
CA LYS A 298 2.78 -19.87 1.13
C LYS A 298 3.39 -18.64 1.82
N PHE A 299 3.72 -18.79 3.09
CA PHE A 299 4.29 -17.75 3.96
C PHE A 299 5.74 -18.03 4.38
N THR A 300 6.38 -19.07 3.82
CA THR A 300 7.83 -19.26 3.93
C THR A 300 8.50 -18.51 2.80
N GLY A 301 9.08 -17.35 3.13
CA GLY A 301 9.82 -16.47 2.23
C GLY A 301 10.55 -15.40 3.02
#